data_AF-A0A3G9KB41-F1
#
_entry.id   AF-A0A3G9KB41-F1
#
_cell.length_a   1.000
_cell.length_b   1.000
_cell.length_c   1.000
_cell.angle_alpha   90.00
_cell.angle_beta   90.00
_cell.angle_gamma   90.00
#
_symmetry.space_group_name_H-M   'P 1'
#
loop_
_entity.id
_entity.type
_entity.pdbx_description
1 polymer ?
#
loop_
_entity_poly.entity_id
_entity_poly.type
_entity_poly.pdbx_seq_one_letter_code
_entity_poly.pdbx_strand_id
1 'polypeptide(L)'
;MNRGTSPVHRPKFGRGYAAVVWFEELDQFDGIDTVRSILNSLRRSGDDFWIFYTYNPPRTLWSWANHEELERERRSDTLVGRSSYPDVVGTHPEWLGAPFVEEAEYLRDVDERAWRSEYLGELTGPGGSVFDNVAERQLTDAQCSGFSHTRNGVDWGWFPDPWRFVRCGWVPGERRMFLFQELSANRKTPAETGAMVAEALTYADEPGGDPCQHDELIWADDTPGGKQSMAVWRRELGLRVRPARKSNMRRLSYEWLAGMREIVIDPVRCPLAYEEFRLKEFERDRDGTWVDEIPDGNDHSIDAVRYAVMDDVLRGRRGLSGALFHHAGNKKQLSYFLLIVSESSLTARRPSMSSLCMRFFPWSLLSRVLP
;
A
#
# COMPACT_ATOMS: atom_id res chain seq x y z
N MET A 1 -11.33 5.27 -40.69
CA MET A 1 -11.81 3.87 -40.68
C MET A 1 -11.63 3.34 -39.27
N ASN A 2 -12.75 3.14 -38.55
CA ASN A 2 -12.75 2.48 -37.24
C ASN A 2 -12.22 1.06 -37.42
N ARG A 3 -11.06 0.74 -36.82
CA ARG A 3 -10.69 -0.65 -36.56
C ARG A 3 -11.59 -1.10 -35.42
N GLY A 4 -12.71 -1.72 -35.77
CA GLY A 4 -13.61 -2.35 -34.81
C GLY A 4 -12.82 -3.34 -33.95
N THR A 5 -12.86 -3.13 -32.65
CA THR A 5 -12.49 -4.14 -31.66
C THR A 5 -13.30 -5.39 -31.95
N SER A 6 -12.63 -6.49 -32.32
CA SER A 6 -13.28 -7.79 -32.48
C SER A 6 -14.02 -8.12 -31.17
N PRO A 7 -15.29 -8.54 -31.21
CA PRO A 7 -15.99 -8.95 -30.00
C PRO A 7 -15.25 -10.16 -29.42
N VAL A 8 -14.68 -10.00 -28.22
CA VAL A 8 -14.09 -11.10 -27.47
C VAL A 8 -15.13 -12.20 -27.36
N HIS A 9 -14.85 -13.35 -28.00
CA HIS A 9 -15.78 -14.47 -28.06
C HIS A 9 -15.86 -15.09 -26.66
N ARG A 10 -16.92 -14.75 -25.91
CA ARG A 10 -17.11 -15.27 -24.55
C ARG A 10 -17.46 -16.75 -24.63
N PRO A 11 -16.68 -17.65 -24.02
CA PRO A 11 -17.01 -19.06 -24.01
C PRO A 11 -18.36 -19.27 -23.33
N LYS A 12 -19.26 -20.00 -23.99
CA LYS A 12 -20.47 -20.55 -23.37
C LYS A 12 -20.29 -22.05 -23.28
N PHE A 13 -20.15 -22.57 -22.07
CA PHE A 13 -20.03 -24.01 -21.85
C PHE A 13 -21.41 -24.66 -21.96
N GLY A 14 -21.58 -25.61 -22.88
CA GLY A 14 -22.84 -26.35 -23.04
C GLY A 14 -23.08 -27.37 -21.91
N ARG A 15 -22.01 -27.81 -21.24
CA ARG A 15 -21.98 -28.60 -20.00
C ARG A 15 -20.73 -28.22 -19.21
N GLY A 16 -20.83 -28.23 -17.87
CA GLY A 16 -19.73 -27.87 -16.97
C GLY A 16 -19.46 -26.35 -16.94
N TYR A 17 -18.35 -25.97 -16.32
CA TYR A 17 -17.92 -24.58 -16.16
C TYR A 17 -16.40 -24.49 -16.02
N ALA A 18 -15.84 -23.28 -16.20
CA ALA A 18 -14.42 -23.02 -16.01
C ALA A 18 -14.11 -22.91 -14.50
N ALA A 19 -13.73 -24.02 -13.89
CA ALA A 19 -13.36 -24.07 -12.47
C ALA A 19 -11.97 -23.46 -12.21
N VAL A 20 -11.05 -23.51 -13.18
CA VAL A 20 -9.71 -22.93 -13.08
C VAL A 20 -9.58 -21.79 -14.09
N VAL A 21 -9.18 -20.61 -13.61
CA VAL A 21 -8.89 -19.46 -14.45
C VAL A 21 -7.49 -18.95 -14.10
N TRP A 22 -6.65 -18.79 -15.11
CA TRP A 22 -5.28 -18.30 -14.91
C TRP A 22 -5.03 -17.09 -15.79
N PHE A 23 -4.73 -15.96 -15.16
CA PHE A 23 -4.27 -14.74 -15.81
C PHE A 23 -2.75 -14.66 -15.72
N GLU A 24 -2.09 -14.97 -16.84
CA GLU A 24 -0.67 -14.78 -17.05
C GLU A 24 -0.38 -13.35 -17.49
N GLU A 25 0.77 -12.81 -17.09
CA GLU A 25 1.15 -11.41 -17.34
C GLU A 25 0.04 -10.44 -16.91
N LEU A 26 -0.51 -10.66 -15.70
CA LEU A 26 -1.63 -9.88 -15.16
C LEU A 26 -1.41 -8.37 -15.32
N ASP A 27 -0.18 -7.90 -15.09
CA ASP A 27 0.18 -6.49 -15.17
C ASP A 27 -0.01 -5.85 -16.57
N GLN A 28 -0.01 -6.67 -17.62
CA GLN A 28 -0.21 -6.22 -19.00
C GLN A 28 -1.69 -6.01 -19.37
N PHE A 29 -2.63 -6.36 -18.48
CA PHE A 29 -4.04 -6.04 -18.68
C PHE A 29 -4.32 -4.56 -18.40
N ASP A 30 -5.34 -4.00 -19.04
CA ASP A 30 -5.74 -2.60 -18.91
C ASP A 30 -6.20 -2.20 -17.48
N GLY A 31 -6.41 -3.18 -16.59
CA GLY A 31 -6.85 -2.94 -15.22
C GLY A 31 -7.69 -4.06 -14.63
N ILE A 32 -7.95 -3.95 -13.33
CA ILE A 32 -8.76 -4.91 -12.58
C ILE A 32 -10.20 -5.03 -13.13
N ASP A 33 -10.75 -3.98 -13.73
CA ASP A 33 -12.10 -4.02 -14.30
C ASP A 33 -12.20 -4.94 -15.53
N THR A 34 -11.13 -5.01 -16.34
CA THR A 34 -11.02 -5.98 -17.44
C THR A 34 -11.00 -7.40 -16.90
N VAL A 35 -10.19 -7.65 -15.86
CA VAL A 35 -10.10 -8.95 -15.18
C VAL A 35 -11.45 -9.34 -14.56
N ARG A 36 -12.11 -8.43 -13.84
CA ARG A 36 -13.45 -8.63 -13.25
C ARG A 36 -14.50 -8.94 -14.31
N SER A 37 -14.48 -8.23 -15.45
CA SER A 37 -15.38 -8.47 -16.58
C SER A 37 -15.24 -9.89 -17.14
N ILE A 38 -13.99 -10.38 -17.27
CA ILE A 38 -13.70 -11.76 -17.68
C ILE A 38 -14.21 -12.75 -16.63
N LEU A 39 -13.88 -12.54 -15.35
CA LEU A 39 -14.31 -13.40 -14.24
C LEU A 39 -15.83 -13.48 -14.14
N ASN A 40 -16.55 -12.37 -14.25
CA ASN A 40 -18.03 -12.34 -14.25
C ASN A 40 -18.64 -13.10 -15.44
N SER A 41 -17.88 -13.31 -16.51
CA SER A 41 -18.31 -14.16 -17.62
C SER A 41 -18.02 -15.64 -17.36
N LEU A 42 -16.88 -15.97 -16.75
CA LEU A 42 -16.44 -17.35 -16.53
C LEU A 42 -17.08 -18.00 -15.29
N ARG A 43 -17.39 -17.21 -14.26
CA ARG A 43 -17.97 -17.68 -12.98
C ARG A 43 -19.50 -17.63 -12.92
N ARG A 44 -20.19 -17.77 -14.06
CA ARG A 44 -21.67 -17.67 -14.12
C ARG A 44 -22.39 -18.90 -13.57
N SER A 45 -21.71 -20.03 -13.51
CA SER A 45 -22.25 -21.33 -13.10
C SER A 45 -21.14 -22.14 -12.44
N GLY A 46 -21.49 -22.95 -11.45
CA GLY A 46 -20.54 -23.73 -10.68
C GLY A 46 -20.26 -23.12 -9.31
N ASP A 47 -19.72 -23.94 -8.41
CA ASP A 47 -19.57 -23.62 -6.99
C ASP A 47 -18.10 -23.60 -6.53
N ASP A 48 -17.16 -24.11 -7.35
CA ASP A 48 -15.74 -24.23 -7.02
C ASP A 48 -14.85 -23.51 -8.04
N PHE A 49 -14.13 -22.48 -7.59
CA PHE A 49 -13.22 -21.71 -8.45
C PHE A 49 -11.82 -21.56 -7.86
N TRP A 50 -10.82 -21.78 -8.70
CA TRP A 50 -9.41 -21.46 -8.43
C TRP A 50 -8.94 -20.44 -9.44
N ILE A 51 -8.53 -19.27 -8.94
CA ILE A 51 -8.09 -18.16 -9.78
C ILE A 51 -6.64 -17.88 -9.48
N PHE A 52 -5.84 -18.02 -10.52
CA PHE A 52 -4.42 -17.78 -10.51
C PHE A 52 -4.14 -16.45 -11.20
N TYR A 53 -3.42 -15.56 -10.54
CA TYR A 53 -2.79 -14.42 -11.19
C TYR A 53 -1.29 -14.61 -11.15
N THR A 54 -0.60 -14.36 -12.26
CA THR A 54 0.85 -14.40 -12.39
C THR A 54 1.35 -13.20 -13.14
N TYR A 55 2.32 -12.49 -12.58
CA TYR A 55 2.90 -11.31 -13.23
C TYR A 55 4.24 -10.88 -12.65
N ASN A 56 4.86 -9.94 -13.36
CA ASN A 56 6.01 -9.19 -12.90
C ASN A 56 5.57 -7.98 -12.11
N PRO A 57 6.01 -7.78 -10.86
CA PRO A 57 5.78 -6.53 -10.16
C PRO A 57 6.19 -5.34 -11.04
N PRO A 58 5.24 -4.50 -11.49
CA PRO A 58 5.58 -3.43 -12.41
C PRO A 58 6.45 -2.39 -11.70
N ARG A 59 7.36 -1.79 -12.46
CA ARG A 59 8.32 -0.82 -11.91
C ARG A 59 7.66 0.40 -11.27
N THR A 60 6.53 0.83 -11.84
CA THR A 60 5.73 1.92 -11.31
C THR A 60 4.96 1.42 -10.10
N LEU A 61 5.22 2.01 -8.94
CA LEU A 61 4.65 1.53 -7.68
C LEU A 61 3.11 1.59 -7.71
N TRP A 62 2.54 2.68 -8.21
CA TRP A 62 1.09 2.86 -8.39
C TRP A 62 0.46 2.05 -9.53
N SER A 63 1.17 1.09 -10.12
CA SER A 63 0.54 0.16 -11.06
C SER A 63 -0.65 -0.53 -10.41
N TRP A 64 -1.75 -0.65 -11.15
CA TRP A 64 -2.96 -1.30 -10.66
C TRP A 64 -2.70 -2.73 -10.20
N ALA A 65 -1.69 -3.42 -10.76
CA ALA A 65 -1.33 -4.77 -10.36
C ALA A 65 -0.70 -4.80 -8.95
N ASN A 66 0.16 -3.83 -8.62
CA ASN A 66 0.74 -3.68 -7.28
C ASN A 66 -0.34 -3.29 -6.26
N HIS A 67 -1.25 -2.40 -6.63
CA HIS A 67 -2.43 -2.10 -5.80
C HIS A 67 -3.30 -3.35 -5.60
N GLU A 68 -3.53 -4.12 -6.67
CA GLU A 68 -4.29 -5.36 -6.58
C GLU A 68 -3.60 -6.40 -5.69
N GLU A 69 -2.26 -6.46 -5.67
CA GLU A 69 -1.50 -7.28 -4.72
C GLU A 69 -1.87 -6.96 -3.27
N LEU A 70 -1.86 -5.68 -2.89
CA LEU A 70 -2.21 -5.20 -1.55
C LEU A 70 -3.64 -5.60 -1.18
N GLU A 71 -4.58 -5.43 -2.11
CA GLU A 71 -5.97 -5.81 -1.92
C GLU A 71 -6.14 -7.32 -1.74
N ARG A 72 -5.28 -8.13 -2.39
CA ARG A 72 -5.30 -9.59 -2.30
C ARG A 72 -4.65 -10.09 -1.02
N GLU A 73 -3.59 -9.45 -0.53
CA GLU A 73 -2.95 -9.76 0.76
C GLU A 73 -3.94 -9.63 1.94
N ARG A 74 -4.95 -8.77 1.81
CA ARG A 74 -5.99 -8.54 2.83
C ARG A 74 -7.07 -9.61 2.88
N ARG A 75 -7.17 -10.47 1.87
CA ARG A 75 -8.27 -11.43 1.77
C ARG A 75 -7.88 -12.76 2.40
N SER A 76 -8.68 -13.23 3.34
CA SER A 76 -8.48 -14.56 3.97
C SER A 76 -8.63 -15.73 3.01
N ASP A 77 -9.29 -15.51 1.87
CA ASP A 77 -9.53 -16.50 0.82
C ASP A 77 -8.48 -16.48 -0.30
N THR A 78 -7.40 -15.72 -0.10
CA THR A 78 -6.37 -15.52 -1.11
C THR A 78 -4.99 -15.80 -0.54
N LEU A 79 -4.19 -16.55 -1.27
CA LEU A 79 -2.75 -16.68 -1.06
C LEU A 79 -2.01 -15.73 -1.99
N VAL A 80 -1.06 -14.99 -1.45
CA VAL A 80 -0.11 -14.18 -2.21
C VAL A 80 1.28 -14.73 -1.97
N GLY A 81 1.94 -15.19 -3.02
CA GLY A 81 3.29 -15.77 -2.97
C GLY A 81 4.24 -15.06 -3.92
N ARG A 82 5.42 -14.71 -3.41
CA ARG A 82 6.53 -14.16 -4.19
C ARG A 82 7.56 -15.26 -4.45
N SER A 83 8.08 -15.30 -5.67
CA SER A 83 9.15 -16.21 -6.05
C SER A 83 10.14 -15.49 -6.95
N SER A 84 11.41 -15.86 -6.82
CA SER A 84 12.54 -15.28 -7.53
C SER A 84 13.45 -16.38 -8.09
N TYR A 85 14.39 -16.02 -8.97
CA TYR A 85 15.26 -17.01 -9.58
C TYR A 85 16.13 -17.79 -8.57
N PRO A 86 16.58 -17.23 -7.42
CA PRO A 86 17.31 -18.01 -6.42
C PRO A 86 16.45 -19.11 -5.79
N ASP A 87 15.14 -18.93 -5.66
CA ASP A 87 14.22 -19.97 -5.17
C ASP A 87 14.19 -21.19 -6.09
N VAL A 88 14.29 -20.93 -7.41
CA VAL A 88 14.34 -21.97 -8.43
C VAL A 88 15.74 -22.57 -8.50
N VAL A 89 16.81 -21.77 -8.55
CA VAL A 89 18.20 -22.26 -8.57
C VAL A 89 18.50 -23.14 -7.36
N GLY A 90 18.00 -22.77 -6.18
CA GLY A 90 18.24 -23.51 -4.94
C GLY A 90 17.51 -24.86 -4.85
N THR A 91 16.48 -25.10 -5.68
CA THR A 91 15.63 -26.29 -5.57
C THR A 91 15.56 -27.13 -6.86
N HIS A 92 15.49 -26.47 -8.01
CA HIS A 92 15.34 -27.05 -9.35
C HIS A 92 16.21 -26.27 -10.36
N PRO A 93 17.54 -26.25 -10.20
CA PRO A 93 18.44 -25.47 -11.06
C PRO A 93 18.33 -25.86 -12.54
N GLU A 94 17.90 -27.07 -12.86
CA GLU A 94 17.70 -27.56 -14.23
C GLU A 94 16.54 -26.86 -14.97
N TRP A 95 15.69 -26.10 -14.28
CA TRP A 95 14.60 -25.34 -14.88
C TRP A 95 15.04 -23.98 -15.41
N LEU A 96 16.19 -23.48 -14.96
CA LEU A 96 16.75 -22.21 -15.40
C LEU A 96 18.00 -22.46 -16.24
N GLY A 97 17.99 -21.93 -17.46
CA GLY A 97 19.16 -22.00 -18.33
C GLY A 97 20.33 -21.19 -17.72
N ALA A 98 21.55 -21.72 -17.85
CA ALA A 98 22.76 -21.02 -17.40
C ALA A 98 22.86 -19.56 -17.89
N PRO A 99 22.51 -19.22 -19.15
CA PRO A 99 22.55 -17.83 -19.61
C PRO A 99 21.63 -16.88 -18.82
N PHE A 100 20.50 -17.36 -18.30
CA PHE A 100 19.60 -16.53 -17.48
C PHE A 100 20.26 -16.18 -16.14
N VAL A 101 20.87 -17.18 -15.49
CA VAL A 101 21.56 -16.98 -14.21
C VAL A 101 22.81 -16.11 -14.39
N GLU A 102 23.56 -16.33 -15.47
CA GLU A 102 24.73 -15.50 -15.81
C GLU A 102 24.36 -14.02 -15.99
N GLU A 103 23.27 -13.73 -16.71
CA GLU A 103 22.78 -12.36 -16.89
C GLU A 103 22.29 -11.75 -15.56
N ALA A 104 21.58 -12.54 -14.74
CA ALA A 104 21.14 -12.12 -13.41
C ALA A 104 22.32 -11.70 -12.53
N GLU A 105 23.34 -12.55 -12.47
CA GLU A 105 24.53 -12.35 -11.65
C GLU A 105 25.40 -11.22 -12.18
N TYR A 106 25.52 -11.09 -13.52
CA TYR A 106 26.18 -9.94 -14.14
C TYR A 106 25.46 -8.65 -13.79
N LEU A 107 24.12 -8.60 -13.90
CA LEU A 107 23.35 -7.42 -13.54
C LEU A 107 23.50 -7.08 -12.06
N ARG A 108 23.51 -8.07 -11.16
CA ARG A 108 23.77 -7.84 -9.73
C ARG A 108 25.08 -7.09 -9.51
N ASP A 109 26.12 -7.48 -10.24
CA ASP A 109 27.46 -6.92 -10.07
C ASP A 109 27.59 -5.51 -10.67
N VAL A 110 26.86 -5.20 -11.75
CA VAL A 110 26.94 -3.86 -12.41
C VAL A 110 25.88 -2.87 -11.94
N ASP A 111 24.70 -3.35 -11.50
CA ASP A 111 23.59 -2.56 -10.99
C ASP A 111 22.71 -3.41 -10.05
N GLU A 112 23.12 -3.49 -8.78
CA GLU A 112 22.42 -4.25 -7.74
C GLU A 112 20.95 -3.81 -7.57
N ARG A 113 20.63 -2.55 -7.86
CA ARG A 113 19.26 -2.04 -7.73
C ARG A 113 18.39 -2.53 -8.88
N ALA A 114 18.88 -2.43 -10.11
CA ALA A 114 18.21 -3.03 -11.26
C ALA A 114 18.03 -4.52 -11.03
N TRP A 115 19.03 -5.22 -10.50
CA TRP A 115 18.92 -6.63 -10.15
C TRP A 115 17.87 -6.93 -9.07
N ARG A 116 17.78 -6.16 -7.98
CA ARG A 116 16.71 -6.34 -6.97
C ARG A 116 15.32 -6.19 -7.57
N SER A 117 15.12 -5.16 -8.39
CA SER A 117 13.83 -4.92 -9.04
C SER A 117 13.53 -5.97 -10.12
N GLU A 118 14.50 -6.24 -10.99
CA GLU A 118 14.32 -7.08 -12.16
C GLU A 118 14.36 -8.53 -11.77
N TYR A 119 15.31 -8.98 -10.95
CA TYR A 119 15.55 -10.38 -10.65
C TYR A 119 15.00 -10.89 -9.30
N LEU A 120 14.72 -10.00 -8.35
CA LEU A 120 14.08 -10.39 -7.08
C LEU A 120 12.61 -9.96 -6.99
N GLY A 121 12.12 -9.17 -7.97
CA GLY A 121 10.77 -8.64 -7.95
C GLY A 121 10.52 -7.67 -6.79
N GLU A 122 11.58 -7.10 -6.22
CA GLU A 122 11.42 -6.13 -5.14
C GLU A 122 10.82 -4.83 -5.71
N LEU A 123 9.80 -4.31 -5.02
CA LEU A 123 9.22 -2.98 -5.28
C LEU A 123 10.18 -1.85 -4.83
N THR A 124 11.48 -1.99 -5.08
CA THR A 124 12.48 -0.97 -4.73
C THR A 124 12.36 0.30 -5.58
N GLY A 125 11.46 0.29 -6.57
CA GLY A 125 11.42 1.26 -7.65
C GLY A 125 12.79 1.38 -8.36
N PRO A 126 12.83 2.05 -9.50
CA PRO A 126 14.10 2.29 -10.19
C PRO A 126 14.89 3.48 -9.62
N GLY A 127 14.62 3.90 -8.39
CA GLY A 127 15.08 5.20 -7.87
C GLY A 127 14.11 5.92 -6.98
N GLY A 128 12.82 5.70 -7.25
CA GLY A 128 11.83 6.75 -7.08
C GLY A 128 10.96 6.67 -5.85
N SER A 129 11.05 5.61 -5.04
CA SER A 129 10.29 5.54 -3.79
C SER A 129 10.59 6.77 -2.93
N VAL A 130 9.55 7.41 -2.41
CA VAL A 130 9.69 8.55 -1.49
C VAL A 130 9.98 8.06 -0.07
N PHE A 131 9.52 6.86 0.29
CA PHE A 131 9.64 6.30 1.63
C PHE A 131 10.19 4.87 1.61
N ASP A 132 11.51 4.75 1.76
CA ASP A 132 12.19 3.45 1.87
C ASP A 132 12.22 2.90 3.32
N ASN A 133 11.58 3.60 4.25
CA ASN A 133 11.59 3.30 5.68
C ASN A 133 10.23 2.84 6.23
N VAL A 134 9.32 2.39 5.35
CA VAL A 134 8.00 1.86 5.73
C VAL A 134 8.13 0.40 6.17
N ALA A 135 7.54 0.06 7.31
CA ALA A 135 7.48 -1.31 7.82
C ALA A 135 6.03 -1.73 8.09
N GLU A 136 5.61 -2.84 7.48
CA GLU A 136 4.30 -3.43 7.72
C GLU A 136 4.28 -4.18 9.06
N ARG A 137 3.38 -3.80 9.98
CA ARG A 137 3.24 -4.53 11.25
C ARG A 137 1.88 -4.30 11.91
N GLN A 138 1.16 -5.39 12.19
CA GLN A 138 -0.04 -5.35 13.01
C GLN A 138 0.30 -4.95 14.46
N LEU A 139 -0.43 -3.98 15.00
CA LEU A 139 -0.24 -3.45 16.35
C LEU A 139 -1.34 -3.96 17.27
N THR A 140 -0.93 -4.35 18.48
CA THR A 140 -1.88 -4.75 19.53
C THR A 140 -2.59 -3.54 20.11
N ASP A 141 -3.82 -3.72 20.62
CA ASP A 141 -4.57 -2.62 21.25
C ASP A 141 -3.80 -2.00 22.44
N ALA A 142 -3.05 -2.82 23.18
CA ALA A 142 -2.19 -2.37 24.27
C ALA A 142 -1.05 -1.46 23.78
N GLN A 143 -0.48 -1.73 22.61
CA GLN A 143 0.52 -0.84 22.00
C GLN A 143 -0.13 0.47 21.55
N CYS A 144 -1.28 0.40 20.90
CA CYS A 144 -2.00 1.58 20.38
C CYS A 144 -2.41 2.54 21.51
N SER A 145 -2.87 2.01 22.64
CA SER A 145 -3.25 2.80 23.83
C SER A 145 -2.04 3.28 24.65
N GLY A 146 -0.91 2.58 24.60
CA GLY A 146 0.28 2.87 25.42
C GLY A 146 1.21 3.98 24.90
N PHE A 147 0.91 4.61 23.76
CA PHE A 147 1.79 5.64 23.21
C PHE A 147 1.77 6.93 24.04
N SER A 148 2.93 7.28 24.61
CA SER A 148 3.10 8.51 25.43
C SER A 148 3.02 9.81 24.61
N HIS A 149 3.24 9.72 23.31
CA HIS A 149 3.22 10.85 22.39
C HIS A 149 2.39 10.50 21.16
N THR A 150 1.09 10.73 21.25
CA THR A 150 0.22 10.66 20.09
C THR A 150 0.38 11.90 19.20
N ARG A 151 0.12 11.71 17.91
CA ARG A 151 0.08 12.75 16.87
C ARG A 151 -1.17 12.50 16.04
N ASN A 152 -2.06 13.49 15.99
CA ASN A 152 -3.31 13.38 15.25
C ASN A 152 -3.31 14.41 14.11
N GLY A 153 -3.57 13.93 12.91
CA GLY A 153 -3.51 14.70 11.67
C GLY A 153 -4.81 14.62 10.89
N VAL A 154 -5.20 15.72 10.25
CA VAL A 154 -6.36 15.81 9.36
C VAL A 154 -5.97 16.45 8.04
N ASP A 155 -6.19 15.73 6.95
CA ASP A 155 -6.23 16.31 5.61
C ASP A 155 -7.70 16.53 5.20
N TRP A 156 -8.06 17.78 4.90
CA TRP A 156 -9.43 18.11 4.51
C TRP A 156 -9.65 17.73 3.05
N GLY A 157 -10.74 17.02 2.79
CA GLY A 157 -11.16 16.67 1.43
C GLY A 157 -12.66 16.74 1.29
N TRP A 158 -13.09 16.98 0.05
CA TRP A 158 -14.46 16.77 -0.40
C TRP A 158 -14.43 16.10 -1.76
N PHE A 159 -15.44 15.28 -2.05
CA PHE A 159 -15.51 14.47 -3.27
C PHE A 159 -15.09 15.27 -4.52
N PRO A 160 -14.11 14.77 -5.31
CA PRO A 160 -13.54 13.41 -5.28
C PRO A 160 -12.48 13.14 -4.19
N ASP A 161 -11.88 14.17 -3.61
CA ASP A 161 -10.83 14.01 -2.61
C ASP A 161 -11.41 13.58 -1.25
N PRO A 162 -10.93 12.51 -0.63
CA PRO A 162 -11.43 12.06 0.65
C PRO A 162 -10.98 13.00 1.78
N TRP A 163 -11.86 13.20 2.76
CA TRP A 163 -11.43 13.64 4.08
C TRP A 163 -10.63 12.52 4.75
N ARG A 164 -9.53 12.87 5.41
CA ARG A 164 -8.62 11.92 6.05
C ARG A 164 -8.26 12.33 7.46
N PHE A 165 -8.33 11.38 8.38
CA PHE A 165 -7.77 11.50 9.72
C PHE A 165 -6.84 10.33 10.00
N VAL A 166 -5.68 10.61 10.60
CA VAL A 166 -4.69 9.60 10.98
C VAL A 166 -4.20 9.87 12.40
N ARG A 167 -4.17 8.83 13.23
CA ARG A 167 -3.52 8.84 14.55
C ARG A 167 -2.22 8.05 14.49
N CYS A 168 -1.19 8.65 15.07
CA CYS A 168 0.15 8.07 15.11
C CYS A 168 0.72 8.06 16.51
N GLY A 169 1.46 7.01 16.86
CA GLY A 169 2.35 6.96 18.01
C GLY A 169 3.74 7.42 17.60
N TRP A 170 4.28 8.43 18.26
CA TRP A 170 5.61 8.97 17.98
C TRP A 170 6.60 8.58 19.07
N VAL A 171 7.72 7.96 18.71
CA VAL A 171 8.80 7.62 19.64
C VAL A 171 10.07 8.40 19.26
N PRO A 172 10.24 9.63 19.79
CA PRO A 172 11.30 10.54 19.35
C PRO A 172 12.71 9.97 19.51
N GLY A 173 12.98 9.28 20.63
CA GLY A 173 14.32 8.73 20.93
C GLY A 173 14.76 7.66 19.93
N GLU A 174 13.82 6.94 19.33
CA GLU A 174 14.09 5.91 18.32
C GLU A 174 13.91 6.43 16.89
N ARG A 175 13.37 7.65 16.74
CA ARG A 175 12.92 8.23 15.47
C ARG A 175 11.98 7.28 14.71
N ARG A 176 11.02 6.69 15.44
CA ARG A 176 10.01 5.77 14.92
C ARG A 176 8.61 6.35 15.02
N MET A 177 7.84 6.21 13.95
CA MET A 177 6.43 6.54 13.91
C MET A 177 5.59 5.27 13.75
N PHE A 178 4.45 5.21 14.42
CA PHE A 178 3.51 4.08 14.36
C PHE A 178 2.13 4.59 13.93
N LEU A 179 1.64 4.21 12.76
CA LEU A 179 0.28 4.56 12.32
C LEU A 179 -0.66 3.43 12.74
N PHE A 180 -1.65 3.76 13.57
CA PHE A 180 -2.47 2.75 14.26
C PHE A 180 -3.98 2.98 14.19
N GLN A 181 -4.43 4.14 13.70
CA GLN A 181 -5.83 4.38 13.42
C GLN A 181 -5.95 5.37 12.27
N GLU A 182 -6.75 5.03 11.26
CA GLU A 182 -7.14 5.96 10.21
C GLU A 182 -8.66 6.02 10.08
N LEU A 183 -9.17 7.16 9.62
CA LEU A 183 -10.55 7.33 9.19
C LEU A 183 -10.55 8.03 7.84
N SER A 184 -11.45 7.61 6.97
CA SER A 184 -11.69 8.27 5.69
C SER A 184 -13.17 8.47 5.45
N ALA A 185 -13.54 9.57 4.80
CA ALA A 185 -14.91 9.88 4.45
C ALA A 185 -15.00 10.69 3.17
N ASN A 186 -16.14 10.53 2.48
CA ASN A 186 -16.50 11.34 1.33
C ASN A 186 -17.89 11.93 1.53
N ARG A 187 -18.09 13.16 1.07
CA ARG A 187 -19.36 13.90 1.12
C ARG A 187 -19.98 14.02 2.53
N LYS A 188 -19.14 14.10 3.58
CA LYS A 188 -19.58 14.31 4.96
C LYS A 188 -19.41 15.76 5.40
N THR A 189 -20.39 16.27 6.11
CA THR A 189 -20.35 17.60 6.71
C THR A 189 -19.31 17.69 7.82
N PRO A 190 -18.85 18.89 8.21
CA PRO A 190 -17.93 19.04 9.32
C PRO A 190 -18.44 18.46 10.65
N ALA A 191 -19.74 18.53 10.93
CA ALA A 191 -20.32 17.94 12.14
C ALA A 191 -20.19 16.41 12.14
N GLU A 192 -20.43 15.77 11.00
CA GLU A 192 -20.30 14.32 10.88
C GLU A 192 -18.85 13.85 10.98
N THR A 193 -17.91 14.49 10.28
CA THR A 193 -16.48 14.11 10.37
C THR A 193 -15.92 14.41 11.77
N GLY A 194 -16.39 15.48 12.41
CA GLY A 194 -16.05 15.78 13.79
C GLY A 194 -16.54 14.71 14.74
N ALA A 195 -17.78 14.23 14.60
CA ALA A 195 -18.31 13.16 15.45
C ALA A 195 -17.48 11.86 15.33
N MET A 196 -17.03 11.53 14.12
CA MET A 196 -16.13 10.39 13.89
C MET A 196 -14.78 10.57 14.62
N VAL A 197 -14.22 11.77 14.61
CA VAL A 197 -12.96 12.06 15.35
C VAL A 197 -13.18 12.05 16.86
N ALA A 198 -14.29 12.59 17.35
CA ALA A 198 -14.66 12.55 18.76
C ALA A 198 -14.79 11.12 19.25
N GLU A 199 -15.42 10.24 18.47
CA GLU A 199 -15.50 8.80 18.74
C GLU A 199 -14.10 8.16 18.77
N ALA A 200 -13.25 8.45 17.78
CA ALA A 200 -11.89 7.91 17.74
C ALA A 200 -11.00 8.37 18.92
N LEU A 201 -11.28 9.54 19.49
CA LEU A 201 -10.64 10.07 20.68
C LEU A 201 -11.37 9.71 21.98
N THR A 202 -12.43 8.90 21.90
CA THR A 202 -13.18 8.42 23.07
C THR A 202 -12.81 6.98 23.35
N TYR A 203 -11.95 6.77 24.34
CA TYR A 203 -11.47 5.45 24.73
C TYR A 203 -11.16 5.39 26.22
N ALA A 204 -11.12 4.19 26.79
CA ALA A 204 -10.77 3.98 28.19
C ALA A 204 -9.25 3.97 28.37
N ASP A 205 -8.75 4.56 29.45
CA ASP A 205 -7.32 4.56 29.78
C ASP A 205 -6.79 3.15 30.12
N GLU A 206 -7.66 2.31 30.68
CA GLU A 206 -7.33 0.97 31.13
C GLU A 206 -8.36 -0.04 30.60
N PRO A 207 -7.96 -1.32 30.37
CA PRO A 207 -8.89 -2.35 29.94
C PRO A 207 -10.09 -2.50 30.89
N GLY A 208 -11.30 -2.32 30.35
CA GLY A 208 -12.56 -2.42 31.11
C GLY A 208 -12.95 -1.16 31.89
N GLY A 209 -12.21 -0.06 31.75
CA GLY A 209 -12.62 1.25 32.29
C GLY A 209 -13.73 1.92 31.47
N ASP A 210 -14.31 2.98 32.04
CA ASP A 210 -15.27 3.81 31.32
C ASP A 210 -14.56 4.69 30.29
N PRO A 211 -15.00 4.72 29.02
CA PRO A 211 -14.38 5.55 28.01
C PRO A 211 -14.69 7.02 28.22
N CYS A 212 -13.71 7.88 27.98
CA CYS A 212 -13.86 9.33 27.99
C CYS A 212 -13.21 9.94 26.75
N GLN A 213 -13.69 11.13 26.34
CA GLN A 213 -13.08 11.86 25.23
C GLN A 213 -11.78 12.52 25.70
N HIS A 214 -10.66 12.12 25.09
CA HIS A 214 -9.34 12.63 25.41
C HIS A 214 -9.09 14.00 24.77
N ASP A 215 -8.49 14.94 25.52
CA ASP A 215 -8.08 16.27 25.02
C ASP A 215 -6.76 16.19 24.22
N GLU A 216 -6.78 15.42 23.14
CA GLU A 216 -5.62 15.31 22.25
C GLU A 216 -5.59 16.42 21.20
N LEU A 217 -4.39 16.93 20.93
CA LEU A 217 -4.19 17.94 19.90
C LEU A 217 -4.30 17.31 18.50
N ILE A 218 -5.14 17.91 17.66
CA ILE A 218 -5.31 17.56 16.25
C ILE A 218 -4.76 18.70 15.38
N TRP A 219 -3.93 18.34 14.41
CA TRP A 219 -3.41 19.27 13.42
C TRP A 219 -4.11 19.07 12.08
N ALA A 220 -4.61 20.15 11.51
CA ALA A 220 -5.33 20.09 10.25
C ALA A 220 -4.74 21.06 9.23
N ASP A 221 -4.93 20.77 7.93
CA ASP A 221 -4.70 21.73 6.86
C ASP A 221 -5.35 23.11 7.16
N ASP A 222 -4.70 24.21 6.71
CA ASP A 222 -5.12 25.60 6.94
C ASP A 222 -5.79 26.26 5.72
N THR A 223 -6.69 25.55 5.04
CA THR A 223 -7.53 26.11 3.98
C THR A 223 -8.70 26.93 4.53
N PRO A 224 -9.32 27.82 3.72
CA PRO A 224 -10.54 28.52 4.12
C PRO A 224 -11.68 27.58 4.57
N GLY A 225 -11.88 26.46 3.88
CA GLY A 225 -12.86 25.42 4.26
C GLY A 225 -12.46 24.66 5.54
N GLY A 226 -11.16 24.37 5.69
CA GLY A 226 -10.62 23.78 6.92
C GLY A 226 -10.87 24.66 8.15
N LYS A 227 -10.74 25.98 8.03
CA LYS A 227 -11.03 26.93 9.13
C LYS A 227 -12.47 26.86 9.63
N GLN A 228 -13.42 26.75 8.70
CA GLN A 228 -14.84 26.59 9.05
C GLN A 228 -15.08 25.24 9.73
N SER A 229 -14.51 24.17 9.19
CA SER A 229 -14.65 22.81 9.75
C SER A 229 -14.08 22.72 11.16
N MET A 230 -12.90 23.28 11.39
CA MET A 230 -12.29 23.38 12.71
C MET A 230 -13.13 24.19 13.70
N ALA A 231 -13.82 25.25 13.25
CA ALA A 231 -14.69 26.05 14.12
C ALA A 231 -15.90 25.24 14.59
N VAL A 232 -16.51 24.45 13.71
CA VAL A 232 -17.59 23.51 14.05
C VAL A 232 -17.10 22.49 15.08
N TRP A 233 -15.99 21.82 14.81
CA TRP A 233 -15.41 20.82 15.71
C TRP A 233 -15.13 21.35 17.12
N ARG A 234 -14.57 22.56 17.23
CA ARG A 234 -14.31 23.19 18.54
C ARG A 234 -15.61 23.53 19.27
N ARG A 235 -16.59 24.12 18.57
CA ARG A 235 -17.82 24.63 19.18
C ARG A 235 -18.78 23.52 19.59
N GLU A 236 -18.92 22.50 18.76
CA GLU A 236 -19.97 21.48 18.91
C GLU A 236 -19.48 20.22 19.63
N LEU A 237 -18.18 19.91 19.53
CA LEU A 237 -17.62 18.63 19.98
C LEU A 237 -16.46 18.78 20.97
N GLY A 238 -16.05 20.02 21.28
CA GLY A 238 -14.94 20.28 22.21
C GLY A 238 -13.59 19.77 21.71
N LEU A 239 -13.43 19.49 20.41
CA LEU A 239 -12.20 18.94 19.86
C LEU A 239 -11.09 19.99 19.81
N ARG A 240 -9.90 19.64 20.32
CA ARG A 240 -8.72 20.50 20.30
C ARG A 240 -7.99 20.43 18.97
N VAL A 241 -8.59 21.04 17.95
CA VAL A 241 -8.02 21.13 16.60
C VAL A 241 -7.32 22.47 16.35
N ARG A 242 -6.19 22.46 15.62
CA ARG A 242 -5.41 23.65 15.24
C ARG A 242 -4.94 23.58 13.79
N PRO A 243 -4.78 24.74 13.12
CA PRO A 243 -4.18 24.78 11.79
C PRO A 243 -2.69 24.41 11.87
N ALA A 244 -2.27 23.49 11.01
CA ALA A 244 -0.87 23.14 10.81
C ALA A 244 -0.14 24.26 10.08
N ARG A 245 1.12 24.51 10.44
CA ARG A 245 1.93 25.60 9.88
C ARG A 245 2.48 25.25 8.48
N LYS A 246 1.65 24.85 7.52
CA LYS A 246 2.06 24.22 6.25
C LYS A 246 3.05 25.04 5.42
N SER A 247 2.77 26.33 5.12
CA SER A 247 3.59 27.23 4.26
C SER A 247 4.39 26.47 3.17
N ASN A 248 5.69 26.76 2.99
CA ASN A 248 6.57 26.05 2.06
C ASN A 248 7.22 24.79 2.67
N MET A 249 6.52 24.09 3.58
CA MET A 249 7.09 22.96 4.31
C MET A 249 6.79 21.59 3.70
N ARG A 250 6.20 21.52 2.49
CA ARG A 250 5.90 20.23 1.82
C ARG A 250 7.13 19.36 1.70
N ARG A 251 8.11 19.78 0.89
CA ARG A 251 9.39 19.09 0.72
C ARG A 251 10.04 18.72 2.06
N LEU A 252 10.18 19.70 2.96
CA LEU A 252 10.85 19.50 4.25
C LEU A 252 10.17 18.45 5.14
N SER A 253 8.83 18.42 5.18
CA SER A 253 8.11 17.45 6.00
C SER A 253 8.12 16.04 5.39
N TYR A 254 8.10 15.93 4.06
CA TYR A 254 8.34 14.67 3.36
C TYR A 254 9.76 14.13 3.64
N GLU A 255 10.79 14.97 3.47
CA GLU A 255 12.19 14.59 3.77
C GLU A 255 12.38 14.21 5.25
N TRP A 256 11.68 14.86 6.17
CA TRP A 256 11.74 14.53 7.59
C TRP A 256 11.12 13.16 7.90
N LEU A 257 9.98 12.83 7.27
CA LEU A 257 9.35 11.51 7.37
C LEU A 257 10.23 10.43 6.73
N ALA A 258 10.71 10.64 5.49
CA ALA A 258 11.61 9.72 4.80
C ALA A 258 12.94 9.53 5.55
N GLY A 259 13.40 10.56 6.26
CA GLY A 259 14.62 10.49 7.08
C GLY A 259 14.44 9.82 8.44
N MET A 260 13.22 9.39 8.83
CA MET A 260 13.01 8.61 10.06
C MET A 260 13.72 7.27 10.01
N ARG A 261 13.95 6.66 11.18
CA ARG A 261 14.47 5.30 11.25
C ARG A 261 13.47 4.31 10.66
N GLU A 262 12.18 4.49 10.97
CA GLU A 262 11.13 3.55 10.59
C GLU A 262 9.75 4.22 10.74
N ILE A 263 8.89 3.99 9.75
CA ILE A 263 7.46 4.31 9.79
C ILE A 263 6.73 2.97 9.78
N VAL A 264 6.31 2.53 10.96
CA VAL A 264 5.58 1.29 11.14
C VAL A 264 4.09 1.55 10.91
N ILE A 265 3.47 0.84 9.99
CA ILE A 265 2.05 1.01 9.65
C ILE A 265 1.33 -0.31 9.89
N ASP A 266 0.25 -0.26 10.66
CA ASP A 266 -0.68 -1.38 10.79
C ASP A 266 -1.54 -1.47 9.52
N PRO A 267 -1.34 -2.48 8.64
CA PRO A 267 -2.06 -2.55 7.36
C PRO A 267 -3.54 -2.90 7.52
N VAL A 268 -3.96 -3.40 8.69
CA VAL A 268 -5.35 -3.75 8.99
C VAL A 268 -6.10 -2.54 9.51
N ARG A 269 -5.47 -1.74 10.38
CA ARG A 269 -6.06 -0.52 10.96
C ARG A 269 -5.87 0.72 10.09
N CYS A 270 -4.79 0.74 9.30
CA CYS A 270 -4.39 1.85 8.44
C CYS A 270 -4.10 1.38 6.99
N PRO A 271 -5.03 0.65 6.34
CA PRO A 271 -4.81 0.09 5.01
C PRO A 271 -4.48 1.14 3.94
N LEU A 272 -5.15 2.30 3.98
CA LEU A 272 -4.98 3.33 2.98
C LEU A 272 -3.68 4.12 3.22
N ALA A 273 -3.33 4.41 4.47
CA ALA A 273 -2.03 4.99 4.76
C ALA A 273 -0.90 4.03 4.37
N TYR A 274 -1.05 2.73 4.63
CA TYR A 274 -0.05 1.74 4.22
C TYR A 274 0.18 1.76 2.71
N GLU A 275 -0.90 1.76 1.93
CA GLU A 275 -0.84 1.87 0.48
C GLU A 275 -0.17 3.17 0.02
N GLU A 276 -0.64 4.33 0.50
CA GLU A 276 -0.11 5.63 0.10
C GLU A 276 1.40 5.74 0.40
N PHE A 277 1.83 5.37 1.62
CA PHE A 277 3.24 5.40 2.00
C PHE A 277 4.08 4.39 1.21
N ARG A 278 3.59 3.16 1.02
CA ARG A 278 4.31 2.10 0.31
C ARG A 278 4.44 2.38 -1.19
N LEU A 279 3.45 3.04 -1.80
CA LEU A 279 3.40 3.26 -3.24
C LEU A 279 3.84 4.67 -3.68
N LYS A 280 4.15 5.59 -2.76
CA LYS A 280 4.56 6.95 -3.14
C LYS A 280 5.91 6.93 -3.88
N GLU A 281 5.88 7.37 -5.13
CA GLU A 281 7.03 7.41 -6.05
C GLU A 281 7.16 8.79 -6.68
N PHE A 282 8.38 9.28 -6.88
CA PHE A 282 8.71 10.48 -7.66
C PHE A 282 8.28 10.33 -9.12
N GLU A 283 7.84 11.41 -9.75
CA GLU A 283 7.52 11.36 -11.18
C GLU A 283 8.77 11.26 -12.04
N ARG A 284 8.60 10.74 -13.26
CA ARG A 284 9.63 10.74 -14.30
C ARG A 284 9.23 11.69 -15.42
N ASP A 285 10.20 12.43 -15.92
CA ASP A 285 10.04 13.19 -17.14
C ASP A 285 10.01 12.28 -18.38
N ARG A 286 9.84 12.88 -19.56
CA ARG A 286 9.79 12.17 -20.84
C ARG A 286 11.07 11.41 -21.17
N ASP A 287 12.20 11.83 -20.63
CA ASP A 287 13.51 11.23 -20.86
C ASP A 287 13.80 10.09 -19.88
N GLY A 288 12.95 9.92 -18.86
CA GLY A 288 13.05 8.90 -17.82
C GLY A 288 13.87 9.34 -16.61
N THR A 289 14.15 10.63 -16.48
CA THR A 289 14.82 11.23 -15.32
C THR A 289 13.79 11.56 -14.23
N TRP A 290 14.18 11.42 -12.97
CA TRP A 290 13.33 11.80 -11.84
C TRP A 290 13.09 13.31 -11.79
N VAL A 291 11.85 13.70 -11.56
CA VAL A 291 11.44 15.08 -11.30
C VAL A 291 11.79 15.40 -9.83
N ASP A 292 12.56 16.47 -9.59
CA ASP A 292 12.92 16.96 -8.23
C ASP A 292 11.74 17.74 -7.61
N GLU A 293 10.56 17.11 -7.58
CA GLU A 293 9.36 17.62 -6.93
C GLU A 293 8.58 16.46 -6.31
N ILE A 294 8.02 16.67 -5.12
CA ILE A 294 7.17 15.65 -4.48
C ILE A 294 5.83 15.61 -5.23
N PRO A 295 5.47 14.49 -5.87
CA PRO A 295 4.27 14.44 -6.70
C PRO A 295 3.01 14.65 -5.87
N ASP A 296 2.01 15.24 -6.50
CA ASP A 296 0.70 15.48 -5.91
C ASP A 296 -0.23 14.27 -6.13
N GLY A 297 -1.22 14.10 -5.26
CA GLY A 297 -2.21 13.03 -5.36
C GLY A 297 -1.79 11.72 -4.69
N ASN A 298 -2.81 10.94 -4.31
CA ASN A 298 -2.69 9.70 -3.54
C ASN A 298 -1.80 9.87 -2.29
N ASP A 299 -1.98 10.98 -1.58
CA ASP A 299 -1.15 11.37 -0.44
C ASP A 299 -1.93 11.97 0.74
N HIS A 300 -3.24 11.76 0.81
CA HIS A 300 -4.10 12.32 1.87
C HIS A 300 -3.70 11.86 3.27
N SER A 301 -3.36 10.58 3.43
CA SER A 301 -2.85 10.00 4.68
C SER A 301 -1.45 10.50 4.98
N ILE A 302 -0.60 10.62 3.96
CA ILE A 302 0.74 11.22 4.12
C ILE A 302 0.62 12.67 4.57
N ASP A 303 -0.26 13.46 3.96
CA ASP A 303 -0.50 14.86 4.28
C ASP A 303 -1.08 15.04 5.68
N ALA A 304 -2.05 14.20 6.08
CA ALA A 304 -2.53 14.15 7.45
C ALA A 304 -1.38 13.90 8.45
N VAL A 305 -0.55 12.88 8.21
CA VAL A 305 0.61 12.57 9.06
C VAL A 305 1.62 13.73 9.09
N ARG A 306 1.91 14.34 7.94
CA ARG A 306 2.78 15.52 7.84
C ARG A 306 2.26 16.64 8.73
N TYR A 307 0.96 16.97 8.64
CA TYR A 307 0.36 18.01 9.48
C TYR A 307 0.50 17.70 10.97
N ALA A 308 0.33 16.44 11.35
CA ALA A 308 0.48 15.99 12.73
C ALA A 308 1.89 16.25 13.30
N VAL A 309 2.93 16.24 12.46
CA VAL A 309 4.34 16.34 12.87
C VAL A 309 5.02 17.68 12.56
N MET A 310 4.30 18.68 12.04
CA MET A 310 4.93 19.95 11.61
C MET A 310 5.70 20.67 12.72
N ASP A 311 5.22 20.60 13.96
CA ASP A 311 5.92 21.16 15.12
C ASP A 311 7.24 20.42 15.40
N ASP A 312 7.28 19.10 15.23
CA ASP A 312 8.49 18.28 15.36
C ASP A 312 9.50 18.61 14.23
N VAL A 313 9.02 18.75 12.99
CA VAL A 313 9.81 19.17 11.82
C VAL A 313 10.47 20.53 12.07
N LEU A 314 9.70 21.51 12.54
CA LEU A 314 10.19 22.86 12.83
C LEU A 314 11.23 22.90 13.96
N ARG A 315 11.08 22.04 14.98
CA ARG A 315 12.06 21.89 16.06
C ARG A 315 13.34 21.23 15.57
N GLY A 316 13.22 20.16 14.78
CA GLY A 316 14.36 19.43 14.20
C GLY A 316 15.23 20.27 13.27
N ARG A 317 14.62 21.23 12.55
CA ARG A 317 15.34 22.18 11.68
C ARG A 317 16.38 23.04 12.40
N ARG A 318 16.23 23.26 13.72
CA ARG A 318 17.23 24.01 14.50
C ARG A 318 18.50 23.19 14.78
N GLY A 319 18.53 21.89 14.45
CA GLY A 319 19.63 20.97 14.77
C GLY A 319 20.29 20.25 13.59
N LEU A 320 19.78 20.34 12.36
CA LEU A 320 20.28 19.55 11.23
C LEU A 320 20.36 20.39 9.94
N SER A 321 21.60 20.69 9.52
CA SER A 321 21.94 21.30 8.23
C SER A 321 22.60 20.24 7.35
N GLY A 322 21.94 19.86 6.25
CA GLY A 322 22.58 19.30 5.06
C GLY A 322 22.61 17.78 4.94
N ALA A 323 21.78 17.24 4.05
CA ALA A 323 22.11 16.08 3.21
C ALA A 323 21.19 16.11 1.98
N LEU A 324 21.75 16.46 0.82
CA LEU A 324 21.09 16.36 -0.48
C LEU A 324 21.41 14.99 -1.08
N PHE A 325 20.38 14.28 -1.55
CA PHE A 325 20.53 13.04 -2.32
C PHE A 325 20.49 13.34 -3.82
N HIS A 326 21.36 12.69 -4.59
CA HIS A 326 21.34 12.66 -6.05
C HIS A 326 21.34 11.21 -6.49
N HIS A 327 20.52 10.82 -7.48
CA HIS A 327 20.71 9.60 -8.28
C HIS A 327 20.11 9.71 -9.69
N ALA A 328 20.78 9.04 -10.64
CA ALA A 328 20.52 9.00 -12.09
C ALA A 328 19.76 7.72 -12.52
N GLY A 329 19.21 7.69 -13.74
CA GLY A 329 18.23 6.68 -14.19
C GLY A 329 18.51 5.91 -15.49
N ASN A 330 17.44 5.18 -15.92
CA ASN A 330 17.18 4.36 -17.14
C ASN A 330 17.92 3.00 -17.29
N LYS A 331 17.41 1.91 -17.94
CA LYS A 331 16.17 1.58 -18.71
C LYS A 331 16.03 0.03 -18.88
N LYS A 332 14.79 -0.49 -18.80
CA LYS A 332 14.15 -1.75 -19.34
C LYS A 332 14.81 -3.14 -19.18
N GLN A 333 14.02 -4.12 -18.68
CA GLN A 333 14.23 -5.57 -18.80
C GLN A 333 12.94 -6.40 -18.60
N LEU A 334 13.03 -7.72 -18.85
CA LEU A 334 12.01 -8.77 -18.99
C LEU A 334 11.93 -9.73 -17.77
N SER A 335 10.69 -10.01 -17.36
CA SER A 335 10.00 -11.22 -16.83
C SER A 335 10.42 -12.11 -15.61
N TYR A 336 9.44 -12.25 -14.68
CA TYR A 336 9.21 -12.92 -13.37
C TYR A 336 7.69 -13.24 -13.17
N PHE A 337 7.38 -14.09 -12.18
CA PHE A 337 6.03 -14.59 -11.87
C PHE A 337 5.66 -14.41 -10.38
N LEU A 338 4.62 -13.62 -10.09
CA LEU A 338 3.95 -13.51 -8.78
C LEU A 338 2.67 -14.34 -8.78
N LEU A 339 2.61 -15.48 -8.07
CA LEU A 339 1.39 -16.30 -8.01
C LEU A 339 0.44 -15.79 -6.92
N ILE A 340 -0.72 -15.29 -7.33
CA ILE A 340 -1.87 -15.03 -6.44
C ILE A 340 -2.90 -16.13 -6.66
N VAL A 341 -3.25 -16.88 -5.62
CA VAL A 341 -4.27 -17.93 -5.67
C VAL A 341 -5.47 -17.50 -4.84
N SER A 342 -6.61 -17.21 -5.46
CA SER A 342 -7.87 -16.94 -4.76
C SER A 342 -8.77 -18.17 -4.82
N GLU A 343 -9.23 -18.64 -3.67
CA GLU A 343 -10.25 -19.66 -3.49
C GLU A 343 -11.59 -18.98 -3.18
N SER A 344 -12.67 -19.35 -3.86
CA SER A 344 -14.02 -18.90 -3.47
C SER A 344 -14.95 -20.11 -3.45
N SER A 345 -15.31 -20.62 -2.27
CA SER A 345 -16.33 -21.66 -2.11
C SER A 345 -17.28 -21.34 -0.95
N LEU A 346 -18.57 -21.67 -1.14
CA LEU A 346 -19.66 -21.41 -0.18
C LEU A 346 -19.96 -22.59 0.75
N THR A 347 -19.19 -23.69 0.71
CA THR A 347 -19.49 -24.87 1.55
C THR A 347 -18.26 -25.56 2.11
N ALA A 348 -18.29 -25.80 3.42
CA ALA A 348 -17.26 -26.46 4.20
C ALA A 348 -17.26 -27.98 3.96
N ARG A 349 -16.64 -28.49 2.89
CA ARG A 349 -16.29 -29.92 2.77
C ARG A 349 -15.27 -30.25 1.65
N ARG A 350 -13.96 -30.03 1.94
CA ARG A 350 -12.74 -30.70 1.37
C ARG A 350 -12.46 -30.47 -0.14
N PRO A 351 -11.24 -30.77 -0.68
CA PRO A 351 -9.95 -31.17 -0.09
C PRO A 351 -9.02 -29.96 0.16
N SER A 352 -7.97 -30.12 0.96
CA SER A 352 -7.03 -29.03 1.23
C SER A 352 -6.28 -28.61 -0.04
N MET A 353 -6.05 -27.30 -0.17
CA MET A 353 -5.29 -26.63 -1.24
C MET A 353 -3.95 -27.32 -1.57
N SER A 354 -3.37 -28.05 -0.62
CA SER A 354 -2.19 -28.90 -0.79
C SER A 354 -2.35 -30.03 -1.84
N SER A 355 -3.53 -30.61 -2.01
CA SER A 355 -3.75 -31.76 -2.91
C SER A 355 -3.79 -31.38 -4.40
N LEU A 356 -4.22 -30.16 -4.72
CA LEU A 356 -4.37 -29.72 -6.12
C LEU A 356 -3.13 -28.96 -6.59
N CYS A 357 -2.53 -28.14 -5.72
CA CYS A 357 -1.30 -27.45 -6.05
C CYS A 357 -0.14 -28.42 -6.31
N MET A 358 -0.10 -29.59 -5.64
CA MET A 358 0.84 -30.70 -5.93
C MET A 358 0.81 -31.21 -7.38
N ARG A 359 -0.25 -30.95 -8.16
CA ARG A 359 -0.38 -31.40 -9.55
C ARG A 359 0.06 -30.37 -10.59
N PHE A 360 0.12 -29.09 -10.22
CA PHE A 360 0.39 -27.98 -11.15
C PHE A 360 1.64 -27.16 -10.77
N PHE A 361 2.10 -27.25 -9.53
CA PHE A 361 3.31 -26.59 -9.03
C PHE A 361 4.16 -27.60 -8.21
N PRO A 362 5.49 -27.52 -8.25
CA PRO A 362 6.35 -28.36 -7.40
C PRO A 362 6.09 -28.08 -5.91
N TRP A 363 6.13 -29.14 -5.11
CA TRP A 363 5.90 -29.12 -3.65
C TRP A 363 6.78 -28.12 -2.89
N SER A 364 7.98 -27.82 -3.41
CA SER A 364 8.92 -26.88 -2.80
C SER A 364 8.39 -25.43 -2.74
N LEU A 365 7.70 -24.96 -3.80
CA LEU A 365 7.11 -23.61 -3.86
C LEU A 365 5.88 -23.47 -2.94
N LEU A 366 5.15 -24.55 -2.71
CA LEU A 366 3.92 -24.56 -1.90
C LEU A 366 4.16 -24.72 -0.41
N SER A 367 5.25 -25.39 -0.03
CA SER A 367 5.62 -25.65 1.37
C SER A 367 5.92 -24.41 2.22
N ARG A 368 6.01 -23.23 1.59
CA ARG A 368 6.18 -21.93 2.27
C ARG A 368 4.90 -21.10 2.38
N VAL A 369 3.83 -21.48 1.67
CA VAL A 369 2.58 -20.69 1.53
C VAL A 369 1.40 -21.40 2.21
N LEU A 370 1.53 -22.68 2.51
CA LEU A 370 0.54 -23.50 3.22
C LEU A 370 1.15 -24.04 4.52
N PRO A 371 0.49 -23.89 5.70
CA PRO A 371 0.92 -24.54 6.93
C PRO A 371 0.82 -26.07 6.88
#